data_AF-A0A7S0SRA7-F1
#
_entry.id   AF-A0A7S0SRA7-F1
#
_cell.length_a   1.000
_cell.length_b   1.000
_cell.length_c   1.000
_cell.angle_alpha   90.00
_cell.angle_beta   90.00
_cell.angle_gamma   90.00
#
_symmetry.space_group_name_H-M   'P 1'
#
loop_
_entity.id
_entity.type
_entity.pdbx_description
1 polymer ?
#
loop_
_entity_poly.entity_id
_entity_poly.type
_entity_poly.pdbx_seq_one_letter_code
_entity_poly.pdbx_strand_id
1 'polypeptide(L)'
;RGSEGPHARPGFSELWRRGGDSGGAAYGPSHHLLRFSDRSSAGGGGGRRGPVDVRNEHGNTALAVAAALTDASVAATLVTLLMEHGASPLVLSGGWTPPHWAAQQGNVAAAAAMAEWEGGRAVDTRSAAAGDTPLMVAAASGRIDCCRVLLAAGADALAVNADGIGLLAQVAAKVSRGSRSKVRAATRQALLRAAPQLRVLLLHHDDCAKHVACKPHQESPERISAILALVAKGAAMGTLSADEVVVSSDFAAAATEQLLRCHSDEYISVITELGEQVANTPVAFTPYYQGFKGMPPAKQKKAEFSDTFFSPGTMAAALRAAGGVVHAVERVLTGANRTAFVCVRPPGHHAGVDGATAGAPSSGFSILNNAMIGALHALEGNGGRLARRVAVVDFDVHHGNGTEEIARAWHARHRSAGARAASADDRDLFFASIHLADDGAGNGILFYPGTGASDDLHHNIVNVCVPPMWSGAAGGGGGKSIRSSAVGTRARVSTKRNRDDDLDGSGIGR
;
A
#
# COMPACT_ATOMS: atom_id res chain seq x y z
N ARG A 1 19.27 -3.01 60.51
CA ARG A 1 17.82 -3.29 60.65
C ARG A 1 17.10 -2.29 59.76
N GLY A 2 16.42 -2.59 58.65
CA GLY A 2 16.12 -3.80 57.91
C GLY A 2 15.73 -3.37 56.48
N SER A 3 15.91 -4.29 55.54
CA SER A 3 15.72 -4.23 54.08
C SER A 3 14.26 -4.35 53.65
N GLU A 4 13.86 -3.74 52.51
CA GLU A 4 12.90 -4.32 51.54
C GLU A 4 13.18 -3.81 50.11
N GLY A 5 13.14 -4.73 49.14
CA GLY A 5 13.57 -4.58 47.74
C GLY A 5 12.43 -4.54 46.71
N PRO A 6 12.75 -4.51 45.40
CA PRO A 6 11.82 -4.12 44.33
C PRO A 6 11.11 -5.31 43.64
N HIS A 7 9.86 -5.07 43.23
CA HIS A 7 8.97 -6.02 42.56
C HIS A 7 9.42 -6.41 41.13
N ALA A 8 9.62 -7.71 40.90
CA ALA A 8 9.80 -8.35 39.60
C ALA A 8 8.46 -8.77 38.98
N ARG A 9 8.36 -8.72 37.64
CA ARG A 9 7.22 -9.25 36.86
C ARG A 9 7.44 -10.75 36.60
N PRO A 10 6.39 -11.60 36.63
CA PRO A 10 6.59 -13.05 36.59
C PRO A 10 6.81 -13.59 35.16
N GLY A 11 7.74 -14.54 35.07
CA GLY A 11 8.05 -15.33 33.87
C GLY A 11 7.10 -16.51 33.70
N PHE A 12 7.16 -17.12 32.51
CA PHE A 12 6.25 -18.15 31.99
C PHE A 12 6.22 -19.48 32.78
N SER A 13 6.96 -19.60 33.90
CA SER A 13 7.03 -20.80 34.74
C SER A 13 6.01 -20.86 35.88
N GLU A 14 5.26 -19.79 36.17
CA GLU A 14 4.40 -19.71 37.36
C GLU A 14 2.92 -20.09 37.15
N LEU A 15 2.48 -20.39 35.92
CA LEU A 15 1.09 -20.81 35.66
C LEU A 15 0.80 -22.29 35.96
N TRP A 16 1.80 -23.05 36.40
CA TRP A 16 1.70 -24.48 36.71
C TRP A 16 1.89 -24.77 38.20
N ARG A 17 0.99 -24.27 39.04
CA ARG A 17 0.68 -24.87 40.35
C ARG A 17 -0.49 -24.18 41.02
N ARG A 18 -1.69 -24.78 40.93
CA ARG A 18 -2.70 -24.87 42.01
C ARG A 18 -3.97 -25.53 41.48
N GLY A 19 -4.41 -26.59 42.18
CA GLY A 19 -5.72 -27.19 41.95
C GLY A 19 -5.82 -28.65 42.36
N GLY A 20 -5.49 -28.99 43.60
CA GLY A 20 -6.01 -30.19 44.24
C GLY A 20 -6.83 -29.75 45.45
N ASP A 21 -8.14 -30.03 45.45
CA ASP A 21 -8.71 -30.94 46.45
C ASP A 21 -10.12 -31.44 46.06
N SER A 22 -10.40 -32.59 46.63
CA SER A 22 -11.44 -33.60 46.52
C SER A 22 -12.93 -33.19 46.70
N GLY A 23 -13.82 -34.00 46.11
CA GLY A 23 -15.27 -34.00 46.40
C GLY A 23 -16.06 -34.86 45.41
N GLY A 24 -16.29 -36.13 45.75
CA GLY A 24 -16.90 -37.13 44.86
C GLY A 24 -18.43 -37.06 44.72
N ALA A 25 -18.93 -37.55 43.59
CA ALA A 25 -20.24 -38.18 43.46
C ALA A 25 -20.23 -39.11 42.23
N ALA A 26 -20.66 -40.35 42.44
CA ALA A 26 -20.67 -41.45 41.49
C ALA A 26 -21.81 -41.34 40.45
N TYR A 27 -21.58 -41.80 39.22
CA TYR A 27 -22.57 -42.47 38.37
C TYR A 27 -21.87 -43.39 37.35
N GLY A 28 -22.39 -44.61 37.20
CA GLY A 28 -21.83 -45.72 36.42
C GLY A 28 -22.00 -45.63 34.90
N PRO A 29 -21.58 -46.70 34.16
CA PRO A 29 -21.08 -46.60 32.80
C PRO A 29 -22.17 -46.79 31.74
N SER A 30 -22.07 -46.02 30.65
CA SER A 30 -22.80 -46.30 29.40
C SER A 30 -21.80 -46.61 28.29
N HIS A 31 -21.73 -47.90 27.95
CA HIS A 31 -21.10 -48.38 26.73
C HIS A 31 -21.84 -47.81 25.51
N HIS A 32 -21.15 -47.04 24.68
CA HIS A 32 -21.51 -46.92 23.26
C HIS A 32 -20.24 -46.96 22.40
N LEU A 33 -20.07 -48.12 21.77
CA LEU A 33 -19.23 -48.33 20.59
C LEU A 33 -19.70 -47.39 19.47
N LEU A 34 -18.81 -46.54 18.96
CA LEU A 34 -18.89 -46.08 17.57
C LEU A 34 -17.53 -46.30 16.87
N ARG A 35 -17.64 -47.21 15.91
CA ARG A 35 -16.69 -47.72 14.92
C ARG A 35 -15.82 -46.63 14.29
N PHE A 36 -14.51 -46.89 14.25
CA PHE A 36 -13.62 -46.37 13.21
C PHE A 36 -13.49 -47.44 12.10
N SER A 37 -13.92 -47.07 10.89
CA SER A 37 -13.68 -47.72 9.59
C SER A 37 -13.32 -46.57 8.63
N ASP A 38 -12.35 -46.59 7.72
CA ASP A 38 -11.54 -47.61 7.02
C ASP A 38 -10.19 -46.94 6.63
N ARG A 39 -9.02 -47.59 6.74
CA ARG A 39 -8.30 -48.47 5.78
C ARG A 39 -8.02 -47.90 4.38
N SER A 40 -6.72 -47.70 4.08
CA SER A 40 -6.00 -48.20 2.88
C SER A 40 -4.51 -47.72 2.92
N SER A 41 -3.51 -48.45 3.44
CA SER A 41 -2.69 -49.57 2.90
C SER A 41 -1.75 -49.29 1.71
N ALA A 42 -0.44 -49.23 1.99
CA ALA A 42 0.72 -49.92 1.35
C ALA A 42 2.03 -49.17 1.74
N GLY A 43 3.14 -49.74 2.22
CA GLY A 43 3.59 -51.08 2.60
C GLY A 43 5.00 -50.97 3.24
N GLY A 44 5.41 -51.98 4.03
CA GLY A 44 6.82 -52.24 4.39
C GLY A 44 7.34 -51.67 5.73
N GLY A 45 7.35 -52.50 6.78
CA GLY A 45 8.33 -52.50 7.88
C GLY A 45 8.48 -51.25 8.77
N GLY A 46 7.74 -51.16 9.87
CA GLY A 46 8.02 -50.20 10.94
C GLY A 46 7.09 -50.38 12.13
N GLY A 47 7.65 -50.44 13.35
CA GLY A 47 6.89 -50.59 14.59
C GLY A 47 5.75 -49.57 14.70
N ARG A 48 4.64 -49.98 15.32
CA ARG A 48 3.44 -49.17 15.56
C ARG A 48 3.82 -47.82 16.22
N ARG A 49 3.99 -46.76 15.42
CA ARG A 49 4.13 -45.38 15.90
C ARG A 49 2.74 -44.91 16.35
N GLY A 50 2.59 -44.56 17.63
CA GLY A 50 1.40 -43.84 18.10
C GLY A 50 1.31 -42.47 17.39
N PRO A 51 0.15 -41.78 17.45
CA PRO A 51 0.02 -40.49 16.80
C PRO A 51 0.91 -39.47 17.51
N VAL A 52 2.04 -39.12 16.90
CA VAL A 52 3.08 -38.29 17.52
C VAL A 52 2.62 -36.83 17.70
N ASP A 53 1.60 -36.41 16.95
CA ASP A 53 0.98 -35.09 17.00
C ASP A 53 -0.21 -35.01 17.98
N VAL A 54 -0.34 -35.97 18.91
CA VAL A 54 -1.34 -35.89 19.98
C VAL A 54 -1.11 -34.64 20.81
N ARG A 55 -2.22 -33.97 21.13
CA ARG A 55 -2.24 -32.79 21.97
C ARG A 55 -2.42 -33.18 23.43
N ASN A 56 -1.71 -32.49 24.32
CA ASN A 56 -1.94 -32.61 25.75
C ASN A 56 -3.25 -31.91 26.17
N GLU A 57 -3.59 -31.93 27.46
CA GLU A 57 -4.79 -31.30 28.04
C GLU A 57 -4.86 -29.77 27.81
N HIS A 58 -3.73 -29.14 27.47
CA HIS A 58 -3.63 -27.71 27.12
C HIS A 58 -3.73 -27.47 25.61
N GLY A 59 -3.96 -28.50 24.81
CA GLY A 59 -4.06 -28.41 23.35
C GLY A 59 -2.71 -28.30 22.64
N ASN A 60 -1.58 -28.62 23.30
CA ASN A 60 -0.24 -28.48 22.74
C ASN A 60 0.31 -29.82 22.26
N THR A 61 0.93 -29.84 21.08
CA THR A 61 1.71 -30.99 20.61
C THR A 61 3.08 -31.04 21.29
N ALA A 62 3.69 -32.23 21.33
CA ALA A 62 5.05 -32.39 21.85
C ALA A 62 6.05 -31.49 21.10
N LEU A 63 5.88 -31.34 19.78
CA LEU A 63 6.72 -30.49 18.94
C LEU A 63 6.58 -29.00 19.27
N ALA A 64 5.35 -28.52 19.54
CA ALA A 64 5.13 -27.13 19.94
C ALA A 64 5.76 -26.83 21.31
N VAL A 65 5.67 -27.77 22.26
CA VAL A 65 6.31 -27.63 23.58
C VAL A 65 7.83 -27.60 23.44
N ALA A 66 8.42 -28.50 22.64
CA ALA A 66 9.85 -28.53 22.37
C ALA A 66 10.35 -27.22 21.72
N ALA A 67 9.61 -26.70 20.74
CA ALA A 67 9.92 -25.45 20.06
C ALA A 67 9.87 -24.22 20.97
N ALA A 68 9.07 -24.25 22.04
CA ALA A 68 8.92 -23.17 23.01
C ALA A 68 9.94 -23.19 24.18
N LEU A 69 10.82 -24.19 24.25
CA LEU A 69 11.78 -24.32 25.36
C LEU A 69 12.79 -23.17 25.38
N THR A 70 13.19 -22.75 26.57
CA THR A 70 14.17 -21.66 26.73
C THR A 70 15.60 -22.09 26.42
N ASP A 71 15.92 -23.36 26.63
CA ASP A 71 17.22 -23.94 26.28
C ASP A 71 17.23 -24.30 24.79
N ALA A 72 17.97 -23.51 24.01
CA ALA A 72 18.02 -23.66 22.56
C ALA A 72 18.64 -24.99 22.10
N SER A 73 19.57 -25.57 22.87
CA SER A 73 20.23 -26.83 22.54
C SER A 73 19.26 -28.01 22.73
N VAL A 74 18.55 -28.01 23.86
CA VAL A 74 17.52 -29.01 24.14
C VAL A 74 16.35 -28.87 23.17
N ALA A 75 15.91 -27.63 22.89
CA ALA A 75 14.86 -27.35 21.91
C ALA A 75 15.20 -27.93 20.53
N ALA A 76 16.40 -27.67 20.03
CA ALA A 76 16.85 -28.17 18.73
C ALA A 76 16.88 -29.71 18.69
N THR A 77 17.45 -30.34 19.72
CA THR A 77 17.55 -31.80 19.81
C THR A 77 16.18 -32.47 19.79
N LEU A 78 15.24 -31.96 20.60
CA LEU A 78 13.89 -32.52 20.68
C LEU A 78 13.08 -32.26 19.40
N VAL A 79 13.20 -31.07 18.80
CA VAL A 79 12.51 -30.75 17.54
C VAL A 79 12.96 -31.68 16.43
N THR A 80 14.27 -31.86 16.24
CA THR A 80 14.81 -32.79 15.24
C THR A 80 14.32 -34.21 15.47
N LEU A 81 14.47 -34.73 16.69
CA LEU A 81 14.04 -36.09 17.03
C LEU A 81 12.54 -36.30 16.78
N LEU A 82 11.70 -35.36 17.21
CA LEU A 82 10.26 -35.45 17.01
C LEU A 82 9.89 -35.43 15.52
N MET A 83 10.53 -34.58 14.72
CA MET A 83 10.32 -34.52 13.28
C MET A 83 10.78 -35.80 12.56
N GLU A 84 11.92 -36.39 12.94
CA GLU A 84 12.36 -37.73 12.45
C GLU A 84 11.34 -38.84 12.79
N HIS A 85 10.65 -38.68 13.92
CA HIS A 85 9.58 -39.56 14.34
C HIS A 85 8.20 -39.24 13.71
N GLY A 86 8.12 -38.23 12.84
CA GLY A 86 6.94 -37.88 12.05
C GLY A 86 6.08 -36.76 12.64
N ALA A 87 6.62 -35.96 13.57
CA ALA A 87 5.90 -34.81 14.13
C ALA A 87 5.79 -33.70 13.09
N SER A 88 4.58 -33.19 12.88
CA SER A 88 4.33 -32.17 11.87
C SER A 88 4.48 -30.76 12.45
N PRO A 89 5.33 -29.89 11.86
CA PRO A 89 5.44 -28.48 12.23
C PRO A 89 4.23 -27.64 11.78
N LEU A 90 3.18 -28.25 11.23
CA LEU A 90 1.96 -27.57 10.79
C LEU A 90 0.83 -27.61 11.82
N VAL A 91 0.96 -28.42 12.88
CA VAL A 91 -0.13 -28.62 13.84
C VAL A 91 -0.20 -27.46 14.82
N LEU A 92 -1.33 -26.76 14.80
CA LEU A 92 -1.57 -25.62 15.70
C LEU A 92 -1.66 -26.04 17.17
N SER A 93 -1.00 -25.26 18.03
CA SER A 93 -1.04 -25.34 19.49
C SER A 93 -1.25 -23.91 20.02
N GLY A 94 -2.37 -23.65 20.68
CA GLY A 94 -2.75 -22.30 21.10
C GLY A 94 -2.92 -21.30 19.93
N GLY A 95 -3.28 -21.79 18.74
CA GLY A 95 -3.42 -20.99 17.52
C GLY A 95 -2.10 -20.69 16.80
N TRP A 96 -0.98 -21.23 17.26
CA TRP A 96 0.36 -21.05 16.67
C TRP A 96 0.94 -22.38 16.22
N THR A 97 1.68 -22.40 15.11
CA THR A 97 2.47 -23.58 14.73
C THR A 97 3.80 -23.62 15.50
N PRO A 98 4.45 -24.78 15.65
CA PRO A 98 5.77 -24.90 16.28
C PRO A 98 6.83 -23.89 15.77
N PRO A 99 6.92 -23.56 14.46
CA PRO A 99 7.77 -22.47 13.98
C PRO A 99 7.54 -21.11 14.64
N HIS A 100 6.29 -20.73 14.96
CA HIS A 100 6.00 -19.46 15.65
C HIS A 100 6.56 -19.45 17.06
N TRP A 101 6.44 -20.58 17.78
CA TRP A 101 6.97 -20.72 19.13
C TRP A 101 8.50 -20.63 19.15
N ALA A 102 9.18 -21.34 18.23
CA ALA A 102 10.63 -21.25 18.07
C ALA A 102 11.07 -19.82 17.70
N ALA A 103 10.35 -19.16 16.80
CA ALA A 103 10.61 -17.79 16.38
C ALA A 103 10.44 -16.76 17.52
N GLN A 104 9.42 -16.92 18.37
CA GLN A 104 9.22 -16.04 19.54
C GLN A 104 10.34 -16.22 20.57
N GLN A 105 10.67 -17.48 20.86
CA GLN A 105 11.66 -17.82 21.88
C GLN A 105 13.09 -17.50 21.43
N GLY A 106 13.36 -17.52 20.13
CA GLY A 106 14.69 -17.30 19.56
C GLY A 106 15.47 -18.60 19.34
N ASN A 107 14.78 -19.73 19.21
CA ASN A 107 15.39 -21.05 19.00
C ASN A 107 15.80 -21.23 17.54
N VAL A 108 16.94 -20.64 17.16
CA VAL A 108 17.41 -20.53 15.76
C VAL A 108 17.48 -21.88 15.06
N ALA A 109 18.13 -22.89 15.66
CA ALA A 109 18.30 -24.20 15.04
C ALA A 109 16.96 -24.96 14.88
N ALA A 110 16.07 -24.87 15.87
CA ALA A 110 14.73 -25.44 15.77
C ALA A 110 13.89 -24.75 14.67
N ALA A 111 13.95 -23.41 14.60
CA ALA A 111 13.27 -22.64 13.56
C ALA A 111 13.79 -22.99 12.17
N ALA A 112 15.11 -23.13 11.99
CA ALA A 112 15.74 -23.53 10.73
C ALA A 112 15.31 -24.95 10.31
N ALA A 113 15.41 -25.92 11.21
CA ALA A 113 15.03 -27.31 10.93
C ALA A 113 13.56 -27.42 10.48
N MET A 114 12.65 -26.74 11.18
CA MET A 114 11.23 -26.75 10.79
C MET A 114 10.96 -25.95 9.53
N ALA A 115 11.71 -24.87 9.26
CA ALA A 115 11.55 -24.09 8.03
C ALA A 115 11.94 -24.90 6.79
N GLU A 116 12.96 -25.74 6.88
CA GLU A 116 13.41 -26.61 5.77
C GLU A 116 12.56 -27.89 5.62
N TRP A 117 11.70 -28.19 6.60
CA TRP A 117 10.89 -29.40 6.61
C TRP A 117 9.99 -29.53 5.39
N GLU A 118 10.08 -30.69 4.74
CA GLU A 118 9.35 -31.05 3.52
C GLU A 118 9.41 -29.97 2.43
N GLY A 119 10.58 -29.34 2.24
CA GLY A 119 10.82 -28.39 1.16
C GLY A 119 10.21 -27.01 1.41
N GLY A 120 10.23 -26.52 2.65
CA GLY A 120 9.78 -25.15 2.95
C GLY A 120 8.33 -25.04 3.40
N ARG A 121 7.57 -26.13 3.51
CA ARG A 121 6.11 -26.10 3.70
C ARG A 121 5.65 -25.36 4.96
N ALA A 122 6.51 -25.28 5.98
CA ALA A 122 6.16 -24.64 7.25
C ALA A 122 6.65 -23.18 7.39
N VAL A 123 7.47 -22.68 6.45
CA VAL A 123 8.22 -21.42 6.59
C VAL A 123 7.30 -20.20 6.74
N ASP A 124 6.20 -20.16 5.99
CA ASP A 124 5.20 -19.08 5.99
C ASP A 124 3.84 -19.52 6.52
N THR A 125 3.85 -20.48 7.46
CA THR A 125 2.61 -20.85 8.18
C THR A 125 1.98 -19.63 8.84
N ARG A 126 0.64 -19.60 8.90
CA ARG A 126 -0.10 -18.46 9.45
C ARG A 126 -0.68 -18.81 10.81
N SER A 127 -0.46 -17.94 11.79
CA SER A 127 -1.15 -18.02 13.07
C SER A 127 -2.66 -17.84 12.90
N ALA A 128 -3.45 -18.53 13.73
CA ALA A 128 -4.90 -18.58 13.57
C ALA A 128 -5.62 -17.24 13.82
N ALA A 129 -5.13 -16.45 14.78
CA ALA A 129 -5.79 -15.22 15.19
C ALA A 129 -5.40 -14.00 14.34
N ALA A 130 -4.10 -13.77 14.17
CA ALA A 130 -3.58 -12.57 13.52
C ALA A 130 -3.11 -12.82 12.07
N GLY A 131 -2.95 -14.08 11.66
CA GLY A 131 -2.32 -14.40 10.37
C GLY A 131 -0.83 -14.04 10.29
N ASP A 132 -0.19 -13.74 11.43
CA ASP A 132 1.26 -13.48 11.51
C ASP A 132 2.02 -14.74 11.04
N THR A 133 3.15 -14.56 10.35
CA THR A 133 4.10 -15.64 9.98
C THR A 133 5.18 -15.82 11.04
N PRO A 134 5.95 -16.94 11.05
CA PRO A 134 7.08 -17.11 11.96
C PRO A 134 8.09 -15.97 11.86
N LEU A 135 8.36 -15.49 10.64
CA LEU A 135 9.26 -14.35 10.41
C LEU A 135 8.75 -13.07 11.08
N MET A 136 7.43 -12.79 11.00
CA MET A 136 6.82 -11.65 11.69
C MET A 136 6.95 -11.76 13.21
N VAL A 137 6.74 -12.96 13.77
CA VAL A 137 6.86 -13.19 15.21
C VAL A 137 8.31 -13.04 15.69
N ALA A 138 9.29 -13.57 14.94
CA ALA A 138 10.72 -13.37 15.23
C ALA A 138 11.09 -11.88 15.21
N ALA A 139 10.65 -11.16 14.17
CA ALA A 139 10.93 -9.73 14.01
C ALA A 139 10.29 -8.87 15.11
N ALA A 140 9.03 -9.12 15.45
CA ALA A 140 8.34 -8.43 16.55
C ALA A 140 9.00 -8.72 17.92
N SER A 141 9.59 -9.91 18.06
CA SER A 141 10.29 -10.33 19.29
C SER A 141 11.78 -9.93 19.30
N GLY A 142 12.30 -9.30 18.24
CA GLY A 142 13.70 -8.88 18.12
C GLY A 142 14.69 -10.03 17.97
N ARG A 143 14.26 -11.20 17.48
CA ARG A 143 15.10 -12.39 17.29
C ARG A 143 15.80 -12.35 15.93
N ILE A 144 16.84 -11.53 15.83
CA ILE A 144 17.55 -11.24 14.56
C ILE A 144 18.05 -12.53 13.87
N ASP A 145 18.63 -13.46 14.62
CA ASP A 145 19.17 -14.69 14.03
C ASP A 145 18.06 -15.64 13.54
N CYS A 146 16.90 -15.66 14.21
CA CYS A 146 15.71 -16.35 13.69
C CYS A 146 15.23 -15.69 12.39
N CYS A 147 15.19 -14.36 12.31
CA CYS A 147 14.83 -13.67 11.06
C CYS A 147 15.76 -14.06 9.91
N ARG A 148 17.08 -14.15 10.18
CA ARG A 148 18.07 -14.53 9.17
C ARG A 148 17.85 -15.95 8.63
N VAL A 149 17.68 -16.94 9.51
CA VAL A 149 17.48 -18.34 9.06
C VAL A 149 16.15 -18.53 8.36
N LEU A 150 15.09 -17.84 8.81
CA LEU A 150 13.78 -17.91 8.14
C LEU A 150 13.84 -17.28 6.74
N LEU A 151 14.49 -16.13 6.59
CA LEU A 151 14.71 -15.52 5.27
C LEU A 151 15.58 -16.41 4.36
N ALA A 152 16.63 -17.03 4.90
CA ALA A 152 17.47 -17.96 4.16
C ALA A 152 16.70 -19.22 3.72
N ALA A 153 15.73 -19.66 4.50
CA ALA A 153 14.82 -20.75 4.18
C ALA A 153 13.67 -20.36 3.22
N GLY A 154 13.65 -19.12 2.72
CA GLY A 154 12.67 -18.66 1.74
C GLY A 154 11.40 -18.04 2.29
N ALA A 155 11.38 -17.61 3.57
CA ALA A 155 10.25 -16.88 4.14
C ALA A 155 9.94 -15.60 3.33
N ASP A 156 8.67 -15.39 3.01
CA ASP A 156 8.21 -14.20 2.31
C ASP A 156 8.29 -12.95 3.20
N ALA A 157 9.30 -12.11 2.95
CA ALA A 157 9.49 -10.84 3.65
C ALA A 157 8.35 -9.82 3.37
N LEU A 158 7.65 -9.95 2.25
CA LEU A 158 6.57 -9.05 1.83
C LEU A 158 5.19 -9.49 2.33
N ALA A 159 5.10 -10.66 2.96
CA ALA A 159 3.87 -11.14 3.56
C ALA A 159 3.26 -10.08 4.49
N VAL A 160 1.93 -10.07 4.51
CA VAL A 160 1.11 -9.26 5.44
C VAL A 160 0.22 -10.18 6.25
N ASN A 161 -0.04 -9.78 7.48
CA ASN A 161 -0.94 -10.50 8.37
C ASN A 161 -2.42 -10.23 7.99
N ALA A 162 -3.37 -10.74 8.77
CA ALA A 162 -4.80 -10.58 8.50
C ALA A 162 -5.28 -9.12 8.49
N ASP A 163 -4.59 -8.23 9.21
CA ASP A 163 -4.86 -6.79 9.27
C ASP A 163 -4.16 -6.00 8.15
N GLY A 164 -3.42 -6.67 7.24
CA GLY A 164 -2.62 -6.01 6.21
C GLY A 164 -1.31 -5.40 6.73
N ILE A 165 -0.90 -5.74 7.96
CA ILE A 165 0.34 -5.24 8.57
C ILE A 165 1.52 -6.09 8.08
N GLY A 166 2.49 -5.45 7.43
CA GLY A 166 3.72 -6.10 6.97
C GLY A 166 4.83 -6.17 8.01
N LEU A 167 5.90 -6.90 7.68
CA LEU A 167 7.03 -7.21 8.57
C LEU A 167 7.65 -5.98 9.26
N LEU A 168 8.00 -4.94 8.50
CA LEU A 168 8.61 -3.72 9.04
C LEU A 168 7.67 -2.94 9.97
N ALA A 169 6.36 -3.00 9.74
CA ALA A 169 5.36 -2.38 10.60
C ALA A 169 5.17 -3.17 11.90
N GLN A 170 5.27 -4.51 11.88
CA GLN A 170 5.28 -5.33 13.10
C GLN A 170 6.46 -4.97 14.03
N VAL A 171 7.64 -4.74 13.46
CA VAL A 171 8.82 -4.25 14.21
C VAL A 171 8.56 -2.85 14.81
N ALA A 172 7.65 -2.07 14.20
CA ALA A 172 7.32 -0.74 14.67
C ALA A 172 6.18 -0.70 15.73
N ALA A 173 5.17 -1.56 15.59
CA ALA A 173 3.90 -1.50 16.31
C ALA A 173 3.93 -2.19 17.69
N LYS A 174 4.73 -3.24 17.88
CA LYS A 174 4.76 -3.99 19.15
C LYS A 174 5.88 -3.47 20.08
N VAL A 175 5.47 -2.94 21.24
CA VAL A 175 6.19 -2.75 22.53
C VAL A 175 6.80 -1.36 22.88
N SER A 176 6.58 -0.98 24.16
CA SER A 176 6.79 0.30 24.87
C SER A 176 8.21 0.91 24.89
N ARG A 177 8.29 2.19 25.33
CA ARG A 177 9.51 3.02 25.52
C ARG A 177 10.65 2.32 26.30
N GLY A 178 11.91 2.61 25.96
CA GLY A 178 13.12 2.20 26.70
C GLY A 178 14.18 1.44 25.88
N SER A 179 15.05 0.66 26.56
CA SER A 179 16.15 -0.18 26.01
C SER A 179 15.78 -0.99 24.74
N ARG A 180 14.49 -1.36 24.61
CA ARG A 180 13.92 -2.07 23.47
C ARG A 180 13.94 -1.29 22.14
N SER A 181 14.20 0.02 22.16
CA SER A 181 14.38 0.83 20.93
C SER A 181 15.64 0.45 20.15
N LYS A 182 16.74 0.09 20.82
CA LYS A 182 17.99 -0.32 20.14
C LYS A 182 17.83 -1.64 19.42
N VAL A 183 17.17 -2.61 20.07
CA VAL A 183 16.84 -3.92 19.49
C VAL A 183 15.95 -3.77 18.25
N ARG A 184 14.95 -2.86 18.30
CA ARG A 184 14.11 -2.56 17.13
C ARG A 184 14.90 -1.98 15.97
N ALA A 185 15.76 -0.99 16.22
CA ALA A 185 16.61 -0.41 15.19
C ALA A 185 17.54 -1.46 14.57
N ALA A 186 18.18 -2.29 15.39
CA ALA A 186 19.04 -3.38 14.93
C ALA A 186 18.26 -4.44 14.14
N THR A 187 17.06 -4.82 14.59
CA THR A 187 16.21 -5.79 13.89
C THR A 187 15.75 -5.25 12.53
N ARG A 188 15.27 -4.01 12.50
CA ARG A 188 14.90 -3.33 11.24
C ARG A 188 16.08 -3.28 10.28
N GLN A 189 17.25 -2.87 10.74
CA GLN A 189 18.45 -2.80 9.91
C GLN A 189 18.89 -4.18 9.40
N ALA A 190 18.81 -5.23 10.23
CA ALA A 190 19.12 -6.59 9.82
C ALA A 190 18.14 -7.08 8.73
N LEU A 191 16.85 -6.79 8.87
CA LEU A 191 15.83 -7.14 7.87
C LEU A 191 16.05 -6.41 6.55
N LEU A 192 16.30 -5.10 6.57
CA LEU A 192 16.58 -4.33 5.34
C LEU A 192 17.83 -4.82 4.61
N ARG A 193 18.83 -5.31 5.36
CA ARG A 193 20.04 -5.92 4.77
C ARG A 193 19.78 -7.30 4.18
N ALA A 194 19.03 -8.15 4.89
CA ALA A 194 18.74 -9.51 4.47
C ALA A 194 17.67 -9.61 3.37
N ALA A 195 16.73 -8.66 3.31
CA ALA A 195 15.64 -8.62 2.34
C ALA A 195 15.57 -7.24 1.66
N PRO A 196 16.37 -7.00 0.60
CA PRO A 196 16.42 -5.73 -0.11
C PRO A 196 15.07 -5.26 -0.68
N GLN A 197 14.14 -6.19 -0.94
CA GLN A 197 12.77 -5.88 -1.37
C GLN A 197 11.98 -5.07 -0.32
N LEU A 198 12.40 -5.06 0.96
CA LEU A 198 11.79 -4.24 2.00
C LEU A 198 12.16 -2.75 1.93
N ARG A 199 13.23 -2.42 1.20
CA ARG A 199 13.73 -1.04 1.07
C ARG A 199 12.81 -0.24 0.16
N VAL A 200 12.67 1.05 0.48
CA VAL A 200 11.94 1.98 -0.38
C VAL A 200 12.80 2.28 -1.60
N LEU A 201 12.28 2.00 -2.79
CA LEU A 201 12.90 2.41 -4.05
C LEU A 201 12.56 3.87 -4.32
N LEU A 202 13.54 4.77 -4.22
CA LEU A 202 13.37 6.18 -4.59
C LEU A 202 13.89 6.38 -6.02
N LEU A 203 13.00 6.75 -6.93
CA LEU A 203 13.33 6.99 -8.34
C LEU A 203 13.45 8.49 -8.60
N HIS A 204 14.56 8.91 -9.22
CA HIS A 204 14.81 10.28 -9.68
C HIS A 204 15.62 10.21 -10.98
N HIS A 205 15.47 11.19 -11.87
CA HIS A 205 16.29 11.28 -13.08
C HIS A 205 16.70 12.72 -13.38
N ASP A 206 17.95 12.92 -13.83
CA ASP A 206 18.53 14.25 -14.06
C ASP A 206 17.84 15.03 -15.19
N ASP A 207 17.19 14.34 -16.14
CA ASP A 207 16.34 14.98 -17.15
C ASP A 207 15.24 15.85 -16.52
N CYS A 208 14.76 15.52 -15.32
CA CYS A 208 13.76 16.31 -14.60
C CYS A 208 14.26 17.74 -14.29
N ALA A 209 15.58 17.96 -14.20
CA ALA A 209 16.17 19.28 -14.00
C ALA A 209 16.17 20.13 -15.28
N LYS A 210 16.03 19.50 -16.46
CA LYS A 210 16.05 20.18 -17.77
C LYS A 210 14.73 20.89 -18.09
N HIS A 211 13.63 20.56 -17.41
CA HIS A 211 12.39 21.30 -17.50
C HIS A 211 12.51 22.62 -16.72
N VAL A 212 12.52 23.77 -17.39
CA VAL A 212 12.70 25.07 -16.71
C VAL A 212 11.65 26.08 -17.14
N ALA A 213 11.27 26.96 -16.22
CA ALA A 213 10.36 28.07 -16.49
C ALA A 213 11.12 29.26 -17.11
N CYS A 214 10.39 30.18 -17.75
CA CYS A 214 10.98 31.41 -18.31
C CYS A 214 11.42 32.43 -17.25
N LYS A 215 11.00 32.25 -15.99
CA LYS A 215 11.29 33.09 -14.83
C LYS A 215 11.44 32.23 -13.58
N PRO A 216 12.05 32.73 -12.49
CA PRO A 216 12.00 32.05 -11.21
C PRO A 216 10.57 31.69 -10.84
N HIS A 217 10.34 30.43 -10.50
CA HIS A 217 9.01 29.86 -10.40
C HIS A 217 8.97 28.78 -9.33
N GLN A 218 7.81 28.54 -8.74
CA GLN A 218 7.63 27.57 -7.65
C GLN A 218 7.84 26.13 -8.14
N GLU A 219 7.43 25.84 -9.37
CA GLU A 219 7.74 24.59 -10.05
C GLU A 219 9.15 24.69 -10.67
N SER A 220 10.16 24.19 -9.94
CA SER A 220 11.57 24.33 -10.28
C SER A 220 12.40 23.06 -9.95
N PRO A 221 13.60 22.90 -10.54
CA PRO A 221 14.50 21.78 -10.25
C PRO A 221 14.84 21.60 -8.76
N GLU A 222 14.91 22.70 -8.02
CA GLU A 222 15.30 22.73 -6.60
C GLU A 222 14.35 21.95 -5.70
N ARG A 223 13.11 21.73 -6.13
CA ARG A 223 12.14 20.89 -5.41
C ARG A 223 12.66 19.46 -5.22
N ILE A 224 13.23 18.86 -6.27
CA ILE A 224 13.77 17.50 -6.22
C ILE A 224 15.06 17.48 -5.41
N SER A 225 16.00 18.40 -5.68
CA SER A 225 17.29 18.40 -4.99
C SER A 225 17.13 18.63 -3.49
N ALA A 226 16.14 19.42 -3.06
CA ALA A 226 15.78 19.58 -1.65
C ALA A 226 15.32 18.26 -1.00
N ILE A 227 14.49 17.47 -1.67
CA ILE A 227 14.04 16.16 -1.18
C ILE A 227 15.23 15.21 -1.05
N LEU A 228 16.06 15.11 -2.08
CA LEU A 228 17.25 14.24 -2.07
C LEU A 228 18.25 14.65 -0.98
N ALA A 229 18.45 15.95 -0.78
CA ALA A 229 19.29 16.46 0.30
C ALA A 229 18.74 16.12 1.69
N LEU A 230 17.42 16.16 1.90
CA LEU A 230 16.80 15.75 3.15
C LEU A 230 16.93 14.24 3.41
N VAL A 231 16.79 13.41 2.38
CA VAL A 231 17.02 11.95 2.48
C VAL A 231 18.48 11.67 2.85
N ALA A 232 19.43 12.29 2.15
CA ALA A 232 20.86 12.14 2.43
C ALA A 232 21.22 12.62 3.85
N LYS A 233 20.67 13.78 4.27
CA LYS A 233 20.84 14.30 5.63
C LYS A 233 20.27 13.34 6.67
N GLY A 234 19.10 12.75 6.42
CA GLY A 234 18.49 11.77 7.31
C GLY A 234 19.36 10.53 7.50
N ALA A 235 19.95 10.02 6.42
CA ALA A 235 20.89 8.91 6.48
C ALA A 235 22.18 9.27 7.25
N ALA A 236 22.76 10.45 6.98
CA ALA A 236 23.98 10.92 7.64
C ALA A 236 23.81 11.15 9.15
N MET A 237 22.64 11.65 9.57
CA MET A 237 22.32 11.86 10.99
C MET A 237 21.78 10.61 11.70
N GLY A 238 21.60 9.49 10.99
CA GLY A 238 21.05 8.25 11.54
C GLY A 238 19.57 8.33 11.92
N THR A 239 18.84 9.37 11.48
CA THR A 239 17.37 9.44 11.63
C THR A 239 16.66 8.55 10.60
N LEU A 240 17.35 8.21 9.52
CA LEU A 240 16.98 7.20 8.54
C LEU A 240 18.06 6.11 8.52
N SER A 241 17.68 4.84 8.48
CA SER A 241 18.68 3.78 8.28
C SER A 241 19.33 3.94 6.90
N ALA A 242 20.64 3.76 6.79
CA ALA A 242 21.34 3.80 5.50
C ALA A 242 20.79 2.77 4.49
N ASP A 243 20.23 1.67 4.99
CA ASP A 243 19.62 0.61 4.19
C ASP A 243 18.12 0.84 3.92
N GLU A 244 17.53 1.97 4.33
CA GLU A 244 16.08 2.20 4.23
C GLU A 244 15.64 2.56 2.80
N VAL A 245 16.43 3.37 2.11
CA VAL A 245 16.11 3.95 0.82
C VAL A 245 17.20 3.59 -0.17
N VAL A 246 16.80 3.07 -1.33
CA VAL A 246 17.68 2.87 -2.47
C VAL A 246 17.31 3.91 -3.52
N VAL A 247 18.21 4.86 -3.77
CA VAL A 247 18.03 5.87 -4.83
C VAL A 247 18.49 5.28 -6.16
N SER A 248 17.67 5.37 -7.20
CA SER A 248 18.01 4.92 -8.54
C SER A 248 17.55 5.93 -9.60
N SER A 249 18.36 6.06 -10.64
CA SER A 249 18.01 6.71 -11.90
C SER A 249 17.93 5.73 -13.07
N ASP A 250 18.07 4.43 -12.79
CA ASP A 250 18.07 3.36 -13.78
C ASP A 250 16.65 2.89 -14.09
N PHE A 251 15.99 3.63 -14.97
CA PHE A 251 14.68 3.29 -15.52
C PHE A 251 14.47 3.97 -16.87
N ALA A 252 13.68 3.37 -17.75
CA ALA A 252 13.42 3.91 -19.08
C ALA A 252 12.50 5.15 -19.04
N ALA A 253 12.57 5.97 -20.09
CA ALA A 253 11.53 6.94 -20.38
C ALA A 253 10.24 6.21 -20.79
N ALA A 254 9.07 6.81 -20.55
CA ALA A 254 7.80 6.23 -20.97
C ALA A 254 7.73 6.08 -22.50
N ALA A 255 7.24 4.93 -22.95
CA ALA A 255 6.98 4.66 -24.36
C ALA A 255 5.65 5.28 -24.80
N THR A 256 5.49 5.58 -26.09
CA THR A 256 4.28 6.21 -26.63
C THR A 256 3.01 5.41 -26.31
N GLU A 257 3.07 4.08 -26.35
CA GLU A 257 1.94 3.20 -26.03
C GLU A 257 1.50 3.34 -24.56
N GLN A 258 2.40 3.72 -23.67
CA GLN A 258 2.08 3.98 -22.26
C GLN A 258 1.37 5.34 -22.12
N LEU A 259 1.78 6.34 -22.91
CA LEU A 259 1.14 7.66 -22.90
C LEU A 259 -0.28 7.60 -23.45
N LEU A 260 -0.49 6.86 -24.54
CA LEU A 260 -1.77 6.70 -25.24
C LEU A 260 -2.85 5.97 -24.40
N ARG A 261 -2.47 5.35 -23.28
CA ARG A 261 -3.44 4.82 -22.30
C ARG A 261 -4.25 5.93 -21.66
N CYS A 262 -3.60 7.08 -21.41
CA CYS A 262 -4.19 8.22 -20.71
C CYS A 262 -4.60 9.34 -21.65
N HIS A 263 -3.70 9.67 -22.59
CA HIS A 263 -3.81 10.86 -23.41
C HIS A 263 -4.24 10.52 -24.84
N SER A 264 -4.92 11.45 -25.50
CA SER A 264 -5.24 11.29 -26.92
C SER A 264 -3.99 11.37 -27.79
N ASP A 265 -4.05 10.68 -28.94
CA ASP A 265 -3.00 10.75 -29.96
C ASP A 265 -2.73 12.20 -30.37
N GLU A 266 -3.79 12.97 -30.60
CA GLU A 266 -3.69 14.38 -30.99
C GLU A 266 -2.98 15.23 -29.93
N TYR A 267 -3.24 15.02 -28.63
CA TYR A 267 -2.52 15.75 -27.58
C TYR A 267 -1.04 15.37 -27.53
N ILE A 268 -0.72 14.07 -27.67
CA ILE A 268 0.67 13.60 -27.70
C ILE A 268 1.43 14.18 -28.90
N SER A 269 0.81 14.24 -30.07
CA SER A 269 1.39 14.89 -31.25
C SER A 269 1.70 16.37 -30.96
N VAL A 270 0.75 17.12 -30.40
CA VAL A 270 0.91 18.55 -30.13
C VAL A 270 2.06 18.85 -29.17
N ILE A 271 2.18 18.11 -28.06
CA ILE A 271 3.27 18.36 -27.11
C ILE A 271 4.62 17.89 -27.66
N THR A 272 4.63 16.89 -28.54
CA THR A 272 5.84 16.42 -29.23
C THR A 272 6.32 17.46 -30.23
N GLU A 273 5.43 17.95 -31.10
CA GLU A 273 5.73 19.03 -32.05
C GLU A 273 6.19 20.30 -31.35
N LEU A 274 5.54 20.68 -30.24
CA LEU A 274 5.99 21.82 -29.44
C LEU A 274 7.40 21.59 -28.88
N GLY A 275 7.72 20.37 -28.44
CA GLY A 275 9.07 20.02 -27.99
C GLY A 275 10.15 20.18 -29.06
N GLU A 276 9.82 19.92 -30.33
CA GLU A 276 10.72 20.13 -31.46
C GLU A 276 10.89 21.61 -31.82
N GLN A 277 9.83 22.42 -31.62
CA GLN A 277 9.83 23.85 -31.92
C GLN A 277 10.52 24.69 -30.83
N VAL A 278 10.47 24.25 -29.57
CA VAL A 278 11.05 24.98 -28.43
C VAL A 278 12.56 24.75 -28.37
N ALA A 279 13.32 25.60 -29.06
CA ALA A 279 14.77 25.46 -29.19
C ALA A 279 15.57 25.87 -27.94
N ASN A 280 15.53 27.15 -27.55
CA ASN A 280 16.45 27.71 -26.55
C ASN A 280 15.79 28.49 -25.42
N THR A 281 14.55 28.94 -25.61
CA THR A 281 13.86 29.80 -24.65
C THR A 281 12.55 29.15 -24.23
N PRO A 282 12.32 28.96 -22.92
CA PRO A 282 11.04 28.47 -22.44
C PRO A 282 9.89 29.36 -22.88
N VAL A 283 8.79 28.75 -23.30
CA VAL A 283 7.56 29.41 -23.73
C VAL A 283 6.42 29.14 -22.75
N ALA A 284 5.43 30.02 -22.75
CA ALA A 284 4.20 29.79 -22.00
C ALA A 284 3.36 28.70 -22.70
N PHE A 285 2.98 27.66 -21.96
CA PHE A 285 2.23 26.53 -22.53
C PHE A 285 0.74 26.84 -22.70
N THR A 286 0.12 27.49 -21.70
CA THR A 286 -1.33 27.73 -21.69
C THR A 286 -1.85 28.47 -22.94
N PRO A 287 -1.24 29.59 -23.37
CA PRO A 287 -1.73 30.32 -24.55
C PRO A 287 -1.60 29.49 -25.83
N TYR A 288 -0.49 28.76 -25.98
CA TYR A 288 -0.25 27.87 -27.11
C TYR A 288 -1.31 26.76 -27.19
N TYR A 289 -1.52 26.06 -26.07
CA TYR A 289 -2.52 25.00 -25.97
C TYR A 289 -3.95 25.52 -26.21
N GLN A 290 -4.29 26.69 -25.68
CA GLN A 290 -5.58 27.33 -25.94
C GLN A 290 -5.77 27.65 -27.43
N GLY A 291 -4.72 28.13 -28.10
CA GLY A 291 -4.73 28.33 -29.56
C GLY A 291 -4.94 27.03 -30.32
N PHE A 292 -4.25 25.95 -29.93
CA PHE A 292 -4.46 24.61 -30.48
C PHE A 292 -5.92 24.15 -30.30
N LYS A 293 -6.53 24.38 -29.13
CA LYS A 293 -7.97 24.10 -28.87
C LYS A 293 -8.93 25.09 -29.55
N GLY A 294 -8.45 25.92 -30.49
CA GLY A 294 -9.27 26.83 -31.29
C GLY A 294 -9.75 28.07 -30.53
N MET A 295 -9.18 28.38 -29.36
CA MET A 295 -9.54 29.58 -28.61
C MET A 295 -9.08 30.83 -29.40
N PRO A 296 -9.98 31.81 -29.65
CA PRO A 296 -9.60 33.03 -30.35
C PRO A 296 -8.45 33.77 -29.63
N PRO A 297 -7.47 34.35 -30.33
CA PRO A 297 -6.32 35.02 -29.71
C PRO A 297 -6.70 36.06 -28.65
N ALA A 298 -7.82 36.78 -28.85
CA ALA A 298 -8.33 37.77 -27.89
C ALA A 298 -8.83 37.17 -26.55
N LYS A 299 -9.14 35.87 -26.51
CA LYS A 299 -9.59 35.14 -25.32
C LYS A 299 -8.50 34.28 -24.69
N GLN A 300 -7.37 34.09 -25.39
CA GLN A 300 -6.25 33.34 -24.86
C GLN A 300 -5.63 34.07 -23.67
N LYS A 301 -5.18 33.30 -22.67
CA LYS A 301 -4.46 33.81 -21.52
C LYS A 301 -3.17 34.45 -21.99
N LYS A 302 -2.81 35.62 -21.44
CA LYS A 302 -1.51 36.22 -21.76
C LYS A 302 -0.37 35.36 -21.22
N ALA A 303 0.73 35.28 -21.96
CA ALA A 303 1.89 34.48 -21.60
C ALA A 303 2.44 34.80 -20.20
N GLU A 304 2.43 36.06 -19.79
CA GLU A 304 2.88 36.52 -18.46
C GLU A 304 2.09 35.94 -17.28
N PHE A 305 0.83 35.55 -17.52
CA PHE A 305 -0.06 34.91 -16.55
C PHE A 305 -0.06 33.38 -16.66
N SER A 306 0.64 32.82 -17.64
CA SER A 306 0.81 31.36 -17.71
C SER A 306 1.61 30.89 -16.50
N ASP A 307 1.13 29.82 -15.91
CA ASP A 307 1.71 29.09 -14.80
C ASP A 307 2.46 27.86 -15.34
N THR A 308 1.95 27.25 -16.42
CA THR A 308 2.57 26.11 -17.11
C THR A 308 3.50 26.61 -18.22
N PHE A 309 4.71 26.04 -18.27
CA PHE A 309 5.75 26.41 -19.23
C PHE A 309 6.21 25.19 -20.01
N PHE A 310 6.79 25.44 -21.19
CA PHE A 310 7.41 24.43 -22.01
C PHE A 310 8.81 24.90 -22.39
N SER A 311 9.80 24.05 -22.16
CA SER A 311 11.24 24.32 -22.38
C SER A 311 11.88 23.14 -23.13
N PRO A 312 13.10 23.31 -23.68
CA PRO A 312 13.72 22.28 -24.52
C PRO A 312 13.85 20.92 -23.81
N GLY A 313 14.03 20.93 -22.48
CA GLY A 313 14.11 19.70 -21.67
C GLY A 313 12.77 19.12 -21.20
N THR A 314 11.63 19.72 -21.56
CA THR A 314 10.32 19.36 -21.01
C THR A 314 9.88 17.97 -21.43
N MET A 315 10.04 17.61 -22.70
CA MET A 315 9.66 16.27 -23.17
C MET A 315 10.52 15.20 -22.50
N ALA A 316 11.84 15.38 -22.44
CA ALA A 316 12.71 14.44 -21.73
C ALA A 316 12.32 14.29 -20.25
N ALA A 317 12.06 15.40 -19.56
CA ALA A 317 11.62 15.39 -18.17
C ALA A 317 10.26 14.67 -17.98
N ALA A 318 9.26 15.00 -18.80
CA ALA A 318 7.92 14.44 -18.70
C ALA A 318 7.90 12.93 -19.01
N LEU A 319 8.63 12.50 -20.05
CA LEU A 319 8.74 11.08 -20.38
C LEU A 319 9.48 10.30 -19.29
N ARG A 320 10.52 10.86 -18.67
CA ARG A 320 11.18 10.24 -17.51
C ARG A 320 10.29 10.20 -16.29
N ALA A 321 9.53 11.26 -16.03
CA ALA A 321 8.60 11.30 -14.91
C ALA A 321 7.55 10.19 -15.01
N ALA A 322 6.92 10.04 -16.17
CA ALA A 322 5.98 8.97 -16.44
C ALA A 322 6.65 7.58 -16.42
N GLY A 323 7.82 7.43 -17.06
CA GLY A 323 8.56 6.16 -17.12
C GLY A 323 9.02 5.67 -15.74
N GLY A 324 9.37 6.58 -14.84
CA GLY A 324 9.67 6.26 -13.45
C GLY A 324 8.46 5.68 -12.71
N VAL A 325 7.25 6.17 -12.97
CA VAL A 325 6.03 5.60 -12.37
C VAL A 325 5.73 4.21 -12.93
N VAL A 326 5.87 4.01 -14.24
CA VAL A 326 5.73 2.68 -14.86
C VAL A 326 6.72 1.69 -14.22
N HIS A 327 7.99 2.06 -14.14
CA HIS A 327 9.02 1.21 -13.53
C HIS A 327 8.71 0.91 -12.06
N ALA A 328 8.28 1.90 -11.29
CA ALA A 328 7.86 1.71 -9.90
C ALA A 328 6.71 0.71 -9.76
N VAL A 329 5.69 0.80 -10.62
CA VAL A 329 4.55 -0.12 -10.64
C VAL A 329 5.02 -1.56 -10.91
N GLU A 330 5.87 -1.76 -11.91
CA GLU A 330 6.40 -3.09 -12.22
C GLU A 330 7.21 -3.66 -11.05
N ARG A 331 8.17 -2.88 -10.53
CA ARG A 331 9.00 -3.29 -9.39
C ARG A 331 8.18 -3.71 -8.17
N VAL A 332 7.09 -3.00 -7.90
CA VAL A 332 6.21 -3.29 -6.76
C VAL A 332 5.35 -4.53 -7.01
N LEU A 333 4.70 -4.60 -8.17
CA LEU A 333 3.76 -5.69 -8.48
C LEU A 333 4.48 -7.03 -8.74
N THR A 334 5.74 -7.03 -9.17
CA THR A 334 6.55 -8.26 -9.28
C THR A 334 7.22 -8.66 -7.97
N GLY A 335 6.96 -7.96 -6.85
CA GLY A 335 7.55 -8.25 -5.54
C GLY A 335 9.04 -7.90 -5.40
N ALA A 336 9.60 -7.15 -6.35
CA ALA A 336 11.00 -6.76 -6.31
C ALA A 336 11.26 -5.59 -5.34
N ASN A 337 10.22 -4.81 -5.04
CA ASN A 337 10.16 -3.85 -3.94
C ASN A 337 8.80 -3.89 -3.28
N ARG A 338 8.75 -3.60 -1.98
CA ARG A 338 7.49 -3.39 -1.26
C ARG A 338 6.85 -2.05 -1.61
N THR A 339 7.68 -1.03 -1.81
CA THR A 339 7.24 0.35 -1.92
C THR A 339 8.23 1.13 -2.76
N ALA A 340 7.72 2.03 -3.59
CA ALA A 340 8.51 2.94 -4.40
C ALA A 340 8.01 4.39 -4.21
N PHE A 341 8.92 5.35 -4.32
CA PHE A 341 8.64 6.78 -4.31
C PHE A 341 9.28 7.42 -5.54
N VAL A 342 8.46 7.96 -6.44
CA VAL A 342 8.92 8.54 -7.70
C VAL A 342 9.07 10.04 -7.54
N CYS A 343 10.30 10.48 -7.27
CA CYS A 343 10.68 11.86 -7.02
C CYS A 343 11.03 12.55 -8.34
N VAL A 344 10.00 12.94 -9.11
CA VAL A 344 10.14 13.45 -10.48
C VAL A 344 9.33 14.73 -10.71
N ARG A 345 9.65 15.42 -11.81
CA ARG A 345 8.90 16.57 -12.35
C ARG A 345 9.02 16.59 -13.89
N PRO A 346 8.11 17.24 -14.63
CA PRO A 346 6.94 18.01 -14.18
C PRO A 346 5.87 17.17 -13.44
N PRO A 347 4.97 17.81 -12.65
CA PRO A 347 3.81 17.12 -12.07
C PRO A 347 2.84 16.67 -13.18
N GLY A 348 1.77 15.96 -12.78
CA GLY A 348 0.88 15.33 -13.77
C GLY A 348 -0.62 15.36 -13.49
N HIS A 349 -1.06 15.52 -12.25
CA HIS A 349 -2.48 15.28 -11.90
C HIS A 349 -3.50 16.26 -12.50
N HIS A 350 -3.04 17.38 -13.08
CA HIS A 350 -3.88 18.34 -13.81
C HIS A 350 -3.91 18.08 -15.32
N ALA A 351 -3.05 17.19 -15.85
CA ALA A 351 -3.10 16.77 -17.24
C ALA A 351 -4.20 15.72 -17.41
N GLY A 352 -5.25 16.09 -18.13
CA GLY A 352 -6.35 15.25 -18.55
C GLY A 352 -6.09 14.56 -19.89
N VAL A 353 -7.13 14.02 -20.51
CA VAL A 353 -7.00 13.21 -21.75
C VAL A 353 -6.37 14.03 -22.88
N ASP A 354 -6.77 15.29 -22.99
CA ASP A 354 -6.26 16.18 -24.04
C ASP A 354 -5.34 17.28 -23.51
N GLY A 355 -4.79 17.16 -22.29
CA GLY A 355 -4.03 18.23 -21.65
C GLY A 355 -4.84 18.97 -20.60
N ALA A 356 -5.00 20.30 -20.70
CA ALA A 356 -5.81 21.02 -19.70
C ALA A 356 -7.29 20.61 -19.80
N THR A 357 -7.91 20.24 -18.67
CA THR A 357 -9.32 19.82 -18.63
C THR A 357 -10.25 20.95 -19.06
N ALA A 358 -11.44 20.60 -19.57
CA ALA A 358 -12.44 21.59 -19.95
C ALA A 358 -12.75 22.58 -18.81
N GLY A 359 -12.72 23.87 -19.11
CA GLY A 359 -13.00 24.94 -18.14
C GLY A 359 -11.86 25.26 -17.15
N ALA A 360 -10.78 24.48 -17.10
CA ALA A 360 -9.64 24.81 -16.26
C ALA A 360 -8.87 26.02 -16.82
N PRO A 361 -8.45 26.97 -15.98
CA PRO A 361 -7.76 28.18 -16.43
C PRO A 361 -6.29 27.93 -16.83
N SER A 362 -5.77 26.72 -16.59
CA SER A 362 -4.44 26.26 -16.97
C SER A 362 -4.28 24.74 -16.79
N SER A 363 -3.08 24.22 -17.11
CA SER A 363 -2.68 22.82 -16.88
C SER A 363 -1.98 22.59 -15.53
N GLY A 364 -1.90 23.58 -14.64
CA GLY A 364 -1.33 23.43 -13.30
C GLY A 364 0.07 22.82 -13.29
N PHE A 365 0.96 23.35 -14.13
CA PHE A 365 2.33 22.87 -14.35
C PHE A 365 2.44 21.46 -14.96
N SER A 366 1.32 20.79 -15.23
CA SER A 366 1.29 19.40 -15.66
C SER A 366 1.35 19.28 -17.18
N ILE A 367 2.11 18.29 -17.67
CA ILE A 367 2.25 17.97 -19.10
C ILE A 367 1.71 16.57 -19.39
N LEU A 368 2.11 15.57 -18.59
CA LEU A 368 1.63 14.19 -18.70
C LEU A 368 1.11 13.72 -17.34
N ASN A 369 0.07 12.90 -17.32
CA ASN A 369 -0.48 12.37 -16.07
C ASN A 369 0.31 11.14 -15.60
N ASN A 370 1.43 11.39 -14.92
CA ASN A 370 2.35 10.34 -14.46
C ASN A 370 1.65 9.23 -13.67
N ALA A 371 0.76 9.59 -12.74
CA ALA A 371 0.06 8.64 -11.87
C ALA A 371 -0.92 7.77 -12.66
N MET A 372 -1.69 8.36 -13.56
CA MET A 372 -2.62 7.59 -14.40
C MET A 372 -1.90 6.71 -15.42
N ILE A 373 -0.77 7.15 -15.99
CA ILE A 373 0.03 6.31 -16.89
C ILE A 373 0.45 5.03 -16.16
N GLY A 374 0.93 5.14 -14.92
CA GLY A 374 1.24 3.99 -14.08
C GLY A 374 0.02 3.14 -13.71
N ALA A 375 -1.09 3.77 -13.34
CA ALA A 375 -2.32 3.08 -12.96
C ALA A 375 -2.88 2.24 -14.12
N LEU A 376 -2.95 2.80 -15.33
CA LEU A 376 -3.47 2.11 -16.51
C LEU A 376 -2.46 1.09 -17.06
N HIS A 377 -1.14 1.30 -16.85
CA HIS A 377 -0.14 0.26 -17.09
C HIS A 377 -0.37 -0.96 -16.19
N ALA A 378 -0.73 -0.77 -14.92
CA ALA A 378 -1.06 -1.88 -14.04
C ALA A 378 -2.32 -2.64 -14.48
N LEU A 379 -3.31 -1.96 -15.06
CA LEU A 379 -4.59 -2.55 -15.48
C LEU A 379 -4.51 -3.27 -16.84
N GLU A 380 -3.73 -2.76 -17.80
CA GLU A 380 -3.72 -3.29 -19.18
C GLU A 380 -2.30 -3.47 -19.77
N GLY A 381 -1.25 -3.63 -18.96
CA GLY A 381 0.15 -3.66 -19.41
C GLY A 381 0.42 -4.54 -20.65
N ASN A 382 1.52 -4.29 -21.37
CA ASN A 382 1.79 -4.92 -22.67
C ASN A 382 1.89 -6.46 -22.63
N GLY A 383 2.11 -7.05 -21.45
CA GLY A 383 2.11 -8.50 -21.19
C GLY A 383 0.85 -9.02 -20.49
N GLY A 384 -0.19 -8.19 -20.37
CA GLY A 384 -1.41 -8.47 -19.63
C GLY A 384 -1.52 -7.67 -18.32
N ARG A 385 -2.67 -7.87 -17.66
CA ARG A 385 -3.06 -7.17 -16.43
C ARG A 385 -2.16 -7.54 -15.24
N LEU A 386 -1.44 -6.56 -14.69
CA LEU A 386 -0.57 -6.73 -13.51
C LEU A 386 -1.36 -6.63 -12.19
N ALA A 387 -2.44 -5.84 -12.17
CA ALA A 387 -3.29 -5.66 -11.01
C ALA A 387 -4.77 -5.83 -11.37
N ARG A 388 -5.52 -6.52 -10.51
CA ARG A 388 -6.97 -6.62 -10.69
C ARG A 388 -7.67 -5.31 -10.38
N ARG A 389 -7.16 -4.51 -9.44
CA ARG A 389 -7.74 -3.22 -9.08
C ARG A 389 -6.65 -2.24 -8.70
N VAL A 390 -6.87 -0.97 -9.03
CA VAL A 390 -5.96 0.13 -8.73
C VAL A 390 -6.74 1.23 -8.02
N ALA A 391 -6.15 1.77 -6.95
CA ALA A 391 -6.63 2.95 -6.27
C ALA A 391 -5.61 4.07 -6.46
N VAL A 392 -6.06 5.20 -7.01
CA VAL A 392 -5.29 6.44 -7.10
C VAL A 392 -5.81 7.39 -6.05
N VAL A 393 -4.98 7.72 -5.07
CA VAL A 393 -5.32 8.62 -3.96
C VAL A 393 -4.48 9.88 -4.09
N ASP A 394 -5.14 10.98 -4.42
CA ASP A 394 -4.56 12.30 -4.56
C ASP A 394 -4.75 13.09 -3.26
N PHE A 395 -3.63 13.45 -2.64
CA PHE A 395 -3.58 14.25 -1.42
C PHE A 395 -2.87 15.60 -1.67
N ASP A 396 -2.62 15.96 -2.92
CA ASP A 396 -2.21 17.33 -3.25
C ASP A 396 -3.33 18.30 -2.82
N VAL A 397 -2.93 19.50 -2.44
CA VAL A 397 -3.87 20.51 -1.97
C VAL A 397 -4.86 20.94 -3.06
N HIS A 398 -4.52 20.78 -4.33
CA HIS A 398 -5.39 21.06 -5.47
C HIS A 398 -6.09 19.79 -5.95
N HIS A 399 -7.32 19.96 -6.45
CA HIS A 399 -8.03 18.85 -7.07
C HIS A 399 -7.27 18.32 -8.31
N GLY A 400 -7.00 17.02 -8.35
CA GLY A 400 -6.44 16.31 -9.51
C GLY A 400 -7.46 16.12 -10.64
N ASN A 401 -7.97 17.22 -11.18
CA ASN A 401 -8.98 17.26 -12.23
C ASN A 401 -8.60 16.46 -13.49
N GLY A 402 -7.34 16.48 -13.89
CA GLY A 402 -6.86 15.68 -15.02
C GLY A 402 -6.91 14.18 -14.73
N THR A 403 -6.49 13.78 -13.53
CA THR A 403 -6.59 12.41 -13.04
C THR A 403 -8.05 11.94 -13.02
N GLU A 404 -8.96 12.78 -12.51
CA GLU A 404 -10.39 12.47 -12.51
C GLU A 404 -10.95 12.33 -13.93
N GLU A 405 -10.63 13.25 -14.84
CA GLU A 405 -11.08 13.19 -16.23
C GLU A 405 -10.65 11.89 -16.92
N ILE A 406 -9.38 11.48 -16.73
CA ILE A 406 -8.87 10.20 -17.28
C ILE A 406 -9.58 9.01 -16.62
N ALA A 407 -9.84 9.04 -15.31
CA ALA A 407 -10.59 7.99 -14.62
C ALA A 407 -12.03 7.87 -15.16
N ARG A 408 -12.70 9.00 -15.42
CA ARG A 408 -14.04 9.01 -16.04
C ARG A 408 -14.00 8.43 -17.46
N ALA A 409 -13.01 8.83 -18.26
CA ALA A 409 -12.82 8.31 -19.62
C ALA A 409 -12.57 6.79 -19.60
N TRP A 410 -11.76 6.29 -18.66
CA TRP A 410 -11.53 4.87 -18.44
C TRP A 410 -12.84 4.11 -18.23
N HIS A 411 -13.64 4.54 -17.26
CA HIS A 411 -14.92 3.88 -16.96
C HIS A 411 -15.91 3.96 -18.12
N ALA A 412 -15.93 5.05 -18.89
CA ALA A 412 -16.80 5.19 -20.06
C ALA A 412 -16.44 4.19 -21.18
N ARG A 413 -15.14 4.02 -21.47
CA ARG A 413 -14.63 3.07 -22.48
C ARG A 413 -14.96 1.61 -22.10
N HIS A 414 -14.75 1.25 -20.84
CA HIS A 414 -14.89 -0.14 -20.38
C HIS A 414 -16.34 -0.59 -20.20
N ARG A 415 -17.25 0.31 -19.82
CA ARG A 415 -18.69 -0.01 -19.79
C ARG A 415 -19.30 -0.20 -21.17
N SER A 416 -18.81 0.55 -22.16
CA SER A 416 -19.25 0.40 -23.56
C SER A 416 -18.82 -0.95 -24.14
N ALA A 417 -17.70 -1.49 -23.68
CA ALA A 417 -17.22 -2.84 -24.02
C ALA A 417 -17.94 -3.96 -23.24
N GLY A 418 -18.43 -3.67 -22.03
CA GLY A 418 -19.15 -4.60 -21.15
C GLY A 418 -20.50 -5.11 -21.67
N ALA A 419 -21.07 -4.52 -22.72
CA ALA A 419 -22.23 -5.08 -23.42
C ALA A 419 -21.92 -6.38 -24.20
N ARG A 420 -20.63 -6.74 -24.39
CA ARG A 420 -20.21 -7.93 -25.14
C ARG A 420 -19.36 -8.94 -24.36
N ALA A 421 -18.95 -8.66 -23.12
CA ALA A 421 -18.13 -9.60 -22.33
C ALA A 421 -18.54 -9.57 -20.84
N ALA A 422 -19.25 -10.61 -20.39
CA ALA A 422 -19.82 -10.75 -19.05
C ALA A 422 -18.80 -10.97 -17.91
N SER A 423 -17.53 -10.61 -18.07
CA SER A 423 -16.46 -10.90 -17.10
C SER A 423 -15.57 -9.71 -16.72
N ALA A 424 -15.80 -8.51 -17.24
CA ALA A 424 -15.05 -7.32 -16.85
C ALA A 424 -15.70 -6.64 -15.63
N ASP A 425 -15.06 -6.72 -14.47
CA ASP A 425 -15.46 -5.98 -13.27
C ASP A 425 -15.18 -4.48 -13.54
N ASP A 426 -16.17 -3.72 -14.04
CA ASP A 426 -16.12 -2.29 -14.41
C ASP A 426 -15.70 -1.32 -13.28
N ARG A 427 -15.30 -1.86 -12.13
CA ARG A 427 -14.95 -1.17 -10.88
C ARG A 427 -13.50 -1.42 -10.50
N ASP A 428 -12.63 -1.48 -11.49
CA ASP A 428 -11.22 -1.80 -11.30
C ASP A 428 -10.33 -0.60 -11.02
N LEU A 429 -10.79 0.60 -11.34
CA LEU A 429 -10.17 1.85 -10.94
C LEU A 429 -11.00 2.52 -9.85
N PHE A 430 -10.31 3.03 -8.83
CA PHE A 430 -10.85 3.92 -7.82
C PHE A 430 -9.99 5.19 -7.80
N PHE A 431 -10.64 6.35 -7.79
CA PHE A 431 -9.97 7.64 -7.64
C PHE A 431 -10.54 8.36 -6.43
N ALA A 432 -9.65 8.88 -5.58
CA ALA A 432 -10.03 9.81 -4.54
C ALA A 432 -9.12 11.03 -4.55
N SER A 433 -9.69 12.22 -4.39
CA SER A 433 -8.93 13.44 -4.19
C SER A 433 -9.34 14.13 -2.89
N ILE A 434 -8.37 14.50 -2.08
CA ILE A 434 -8.54 15.30 -0.86
C ILE A 434 -7.92 16.66 -1.13
N HIS A 435 -8.74 17.69 -1.34
CA HIS A 435 -8.28 18.98 -1.84
C HIS A 435 -9.01 20.14 -1.18
N LEU A 436 -8.39 21.32 -1.22
CA LEU A 436 -9.05 22.55 -0.81
C LEU A 436 -10.13 22.92 -1.82
N ALA A 437 -11.36 23.04 -1.34
CA ALA A 437 -12.47 23.61 -2.09
C ALA A 437 -13.47 24.22 -1.11
N ASP A 438 -14.01 25.38 -1.44
CA ASP A 438 -15.27 25.85 -0.87
C ASP A 438 -16.42 24.98 -1.39
N ASP A 439 -17.57 25.02 -0.70
CA ASP A 439 -18.72 24.17 -0.99
C ASP A 439 -19.44 24.51 -2.32
N GLY A 440 -18.92 25.48 -3.06
CA GLY A 440 -19.45 25.94 -4.33
C GLY A 440 -20.85 26.56 -4.24
N ALA A 441 -21.39 26.77 -3.04
CA ALA A 441 -22.77 27.22 -2.83
C ALA A 441 -23.02 28.68 -3.26
N GLY A 442 -21.95 29.44 -3.54
CA GLY A 442 -21.97 30.76 -4.15
C GLY A 442 -21.71 30.74 -5.65
N ASN A 443 -20.52 31.22 -6.06
CA ASN A 443 -20.13 31.44 -7.47
C ASN A 443 -19.20 30.33 -8.02
N GLY A 444 -19.39 29.08 -7.59
CA GLY A 444 -18.47 27.98 -7.91
C GLY A 444 -17.27 27.89 -6.96
N ILE A 445 -16.30 27.03 -7.29
CA ILE A 445 -15.13 26.81 -6.43
C ILE A 445 -14.10 27.93 -6.65
N LEU A 446 -13.75 28.68 -5.61
CA LEU A 446 -12.84 29.82 -5.68
C LEU A 446 -11.34 29.44 -5.56
N PHE A 447 -11.04 28.18 -5.25
CA PHE A 447 -9.68 27.66 -5.21
C PHE A 447 -9.31 26.94 -6.50
N TYR A 448 -8.08 27.11 -6.99
CA TYR A 448 -7.61 26.44 -8.19
C TYR A 448 -7.66 24.90 -8.00
N PRO A 449 -8.11 24.10 -8.99
CA PRO A 449 -8.49 24.46 -10.36
C PRO A 449 -9.98 24.82 -10.56
N GLY A 450 -10.76 24.96 -9.49
CA GLY A 450 -12.19 25.28 -9.59
C GLY A 450 -13.10 24.07 -9.85
N THR A 451 -12.63 22.85 -9.60
CA THR A 451 -13.35 21.59 -9.83
C THR A 451 -13.22 20.66 -8.63
N GLY A 452 -13.95 19.53 -8.63
CA GLY A 452 -13.89 18.53 -7.56
C GLY A 452 -14.97 18.70 -6.47
N ALA A 453 -16.02 19.49 -6.69
CA ALA A 453 -17.08 19.73 -5.69
C ALA A 453 -17.95 18.51 -5.36
N SER A 454 -18.00 17.53 -6.27
CA SER A 454 -18.97 16.43 -6.23
C SER A 454 -18.30 15.09 -6.49
N ASP A 455 -18.72 14.09 -5.72
CA ASP A 455 -18.39 12.69 -5.98
C ASP A 455 -19.02 12.19 -7.28
N ASP A 456 -18.47 11.10 -7.79
CA ASP A 456 -19.17 10.21 -8.72
C ASP A 456 -18.98 8.76 -8.27
N LEU A 457 -19.80 8.40 -7.29
CA LEU A 457 -19.75 7.07 -6.65
C LEU A 457 -20.09 5.94 -7.62
N HIS A 458 -20.81 6.24 -8.71
CA HIS A 458 -21.09 5.24 -9.74
C HIS A 458 -19.82 4.84 -10.51
N HIS A 459 -18.86 5.76 -10.62
CA HIS A 459 -17.55 5.54 -11.24
C HIS A 459 -16.40 5.42 -10.22
N ASN A 460 -16.69 5.05 -8.97
CA ASN A 460 -15.66 4.94 -7.92
C ASN A 460 -14.79 6.20 -7.77
N ILE A 461 -15.37 7.38 -7.98
CA ILE A 461 -14.71 8.67 -7.83
C ILE A 461 -15.22 9.34 -6.57
N VAL A 462 -14.31 9.70 -5.68
CA VAL A 462 -14.61 10.34 -4.39
C VAL A 462 -13.82 11.64 -4.25
N ASN A 463 -14.53 12.73 -4.04
CA ASN A 463 -13.96 14.05 -3.82
C ASN A 463 -14.21 14.51 -2.39
N VAL A 464 -13.13 14.61 -1.63
CA VAL A 464 -13.13 15.07 -0.25
C VAL A 464 -12.70 16.53 -0.22
N CYS A 465 -13.68 17.42 -0.35
CA CYS A 465 -13.44 18.86 -0.23
C CYS A 465 -13.12 19.25 1.22
N VAL A 466 -11.98 19.89 1.41
CA VAL A 466 -11.56 20.49 2.67
C VAL A 466 -11.82 22.00 2.59
N PRO A 467 -12.76 22.56 3.38
CA PRO A 467 -13.03 23.99 3.33
C PRO A 467 -11.81 24.78 3.81
N PRO A 468 -11.50 25.94 3.20
CA PRO A 468 -10.38 26.75 3.62
C PRO A 468 -10.51 27.19 5.07
N MET A 469 -9.47 27.02 5.89
CA MET A 469 -9.54 27.36 7.32
C MET A 469 -9.81 28.85 7.59
N TRP A 470 -9.54 29.73 6.61
CA TRP A 470 -9.78 31.17 6.73
C TRP A 470 -11.23 31.59 6.43
N SER A 471 -12.08 30.71 5.89
CA SER A 471 -13.48 31.04 5.58
C SER A 471 -14.35 31.18 6.84
N GLY A 472 -13.90 30.68 8.00
CA GLY A 472 -14.61 30.81 9.28
C GLY A 472 -14.45 32.13 10.03
N ALA A 473 -13.64 33.08 9.52
CA ALA A 473 -13.31 34.32 10.24
C ALA A 473 -14.06 35.58 9.74
N ALA A 474 -14.76 35.51 8.61
CA ALA A 474 -15.41 36.67 8.00
C ALA A 474 -16.94 36.60 8.13
N GLY A 475 -17.47 36.80 9.35
CA GLY A 475 -18.92 36.90 9.55
C GLY A 475 -19.39 36.87 11.01
N GLY A 476 -19.15 37.95 11.74
CA GLY A 476 -20.02 38.40 12.85
C GLY A 476 -20.09 37.57 14.14
N GLY A 477 -19.33 38.01 15.15
CA GLY A 477 -19.77 38.07 16.56
C GLY A 477 -20.04 36.76 17.33
N GLY A 478 -19.12 36.44 18.25
CA GLY A 478 -19.41 35.54 19.38
C GLY A 478 -18.59 34.25 19.35
N GLY A 479 -17.60 34.16 20.24
CA GLY A 479 -16.69 33.03 20.31
C GLY A 479 -17.39 31.69 20.46
N LYS A 480 -17.04 30.73 19.59
CA LYS A 480 -17.07 29.31 19.88
C LYS A 480 -15.83 28.66 19.28
N SER A 481 -14.98 28.17 20.19
CA SER A 481 -13.92 27.20 19.94
C SER A 481 -14.35 26.16 18.90
N ILE A 482 -13.46 25.90 17.93
CA ILE A 482 -13.55 24.79 16.99
C ILE A 482 -13.64 23.50 17.81
N ARG A 483 -14.86 22.99 18.03
CA ARG A 483 -15.05 21.63 18.51
C ARG A 483 -14.73 20.70 17.34
N SER A 484 -13.82 19.76 17.60
CA SER A 484 -13.30 18.73 16.70
C SER A 484 -14.35 17.67 16.30
N SER A 485 -15.58 18.05 15.99
CA SER A 485 -16.69 17.11 15.74
C SER A 485 -17.46 17.37 14.44
N ALA A 486 -16.93 18.16 13.51
CA ALA A 486 -17.61 18.50 12.26
C ALA A 486 -16.94 17.91 11.00
N VAL A 487 -16.20 16.80 11.14
CA VAL A 487 -15.91 15.94 9.99
C VAL A 487 -17.03 14.92 9.92
N GLY A 488 -17.98 15.11 9.00
CA GLY A 488 -18.95 14.08 8.62
C GLY A 488 -20.34 14.21 9.23
N THR A 489 -21.13 15.18 8.76
CA THR A 489 -22.58 14.98 8.58
C THR A 489 -23.03 15.81 7.37
N ARG A 490 -22.86 15.26 6.17
CA ARG A 490 -23.74 15.65 5.05
C ARG A 490 -25.03 14.87 5.24
N ALA A 491 -26.15 15.58 5.35
CA ALA A 491 -27.46 14.96 5.32
C ALA A 491 -27.57 14.11 4.06
N ARG A 492 -27.80 12.80 4.22
CA ARG A 492 -28.20 11.93 3.12
C ARG A 492 -29.48 12.50 2.54
N VAL A 493 -29.40 13.20 1.41
CA VAL A 493 -30.58 13.41 0.58
C VAL A 493 -30.92 12.02 0.03
N SER A 494 -32.00 11.42 0.53
CA SER A 494 -32.49 10.17 -0.02
C SER A 494 -32.97 10.44 -1.44
N THR A 495 -32.17 10.09 -2.45
CA THR A 495 -32.71 9.89 -3.78
C THR A 495 -33.60 8.66 -3.69
N LYS A 496 -34.91 8.89 -3.76
CA LYS A 496 -35.90 7.83 -3.98
C LYS A 496 -35.42 7.03 -5.19
N ARG A 497 -35.15 5.74 -5.00
CA ARG A 497 -35.03 4.79 -6.09
C ARG A 497 -36.35 4.85 -6.87
N ASN A 498 -36.33 5.40 -8.09
CA ASN A 498 -37.37 5.08 -9.05
C ASN A 498 -37.25 3.59 -9.32
N ARG A 499 -38.20 2.82 -8.79
CA ARG A 499 -38.56 1.55 -9.39
C ARG A 499 -39.41 1.91 -10.60
N ASP A 500 -38.88 1.59 -11.76
CA ASP A 500 -39.71 1.27 -12.91
C ASP A 500 -40.52 0.05 -12.50
N ASP A 501 -41.83 0.24 -12.36
CA ASP A 501 -42.89 -0.78 -12.47
C ASP A 501 -44.21 0.00 -12.34
N ASP A 502 -44.91 0.12 -13.47
CA ASP A 502 -46.36 0.36 -13.65
C ASP A 502 -46.62 1.25 -14.88
N LEU A 503 -46.38 0.66 -16.05
CA LEU A 503 -47.17 0.97 -17.24
C LEU A 503 -48.48 0.20 -17.09
N ASP A 504 -49.56 0.88 -16.71
CA ASP A 504 -50.90 0.59 -17.21
C ASP A 504 -51.93 1.65 -16.77
N GLY A 505 -52.78 2.05 -17.72
CA GLY A 505 -54.17 2.41 -17.41
C GLY A 505 -54.50 3.88 -17.13
N SER A 506 -54.83 4.61 -18.19
CA SER A 506 -56.08 5.40 -18.34
C SER A 506 -56.63 6.26 -17.19
N GLY A 507 -56.90 7.54 -17.46
CA GLY A 507 -58.12 8.19 -16.92
C GLY A 507 -58.04 9.65 -16.47
N ILE A 508 -58.35 10.57 -17.38
CA ILE A 508 -59.33 11.67 -17.24
C ILE A 508 -59.36 12.48 -15.92
N GLY A 509 -58.92 13.75 -16.01
CA GLY A 509 -59.71 14.95 -15.66
C GLY A 509 -59.89 15.35 -14.18
N ARG A 510 -59.21 16.42 -13.77
CA ARG A 510 -59.74 17.79 -13.59
C ARG A 510 -58.64 18.72 -13.07
#